data_AF-A0A9E3SJC2-F1
#
_entry.id   AF-A0A9E3SJC2-F1
#
_cell.length_a   1.000
_cell.length_b   1.000
_cell.length_c   1.000
_cell.angle_alpha   90.00
_cell.angle_beta   90.00
_cell.angle_gamma   90.00
#
_symmetry.space_group_name_H-M   'P 1'
#
loop_
_entity.id
_entity.type
_entity.pdbx_description
1 polymer ?
#
loop_
_entity_poly.entity_id
_entity_poly.type
_entity_poly.pdbx_seq_one_letter_code
_entity_poly.pdbx_strand_id
1 'polypeptide(L)'
;DKEYSGQNEHTRRFDECQDCHNEHSLEVRFEECSDCHENVDITSAADVRMIRADEDLLDADPVDYDGDGDVTEPIESEIQSFHDALLVAIQSYAADTLGTAIIYDSASYPYWFIDGNGNGVTDEGEVSGDTRYASWTPTLLRAAYNYQYAAKDPGAFAHNPRYIMQVMYDSIEAIGGEDAVATFTRPEILD
;
A
#
# COMPACT_ATOMS: atom_id res chain seq x y z
N ASP A 1 0.22 -20.38 6.46
CA ASP A 1 1.33 -19.42 6.59
C ASP A 1 1.69 -18.88 5.22
N LYS A 2 1.97 -17.59 5.12
CA LYS A 2 2.37 -16.89 3.89
C LYS A 2 3.83 -16.48 4.05
N GLU A 3 4.58 -16.54 2.96
CA GLU A 3 5.97 -16.07 2.89
C GLU A 3 5.99 -14.70 2.19
N TYR A 4 6.94 -13.86 2.58
CA TYR A 4 7.03 -12.46 2.13
C TYR A 4 8.46 -12.16 1.71
N SER A 5 8.62 -11.25 0.76
CA SER A 5 9.92 -10.76 0.33
C SER A 5 10.69 -10.16 1.51
N GLY A 6 12.00 -10.38 1.51
CA GLY A 6 12.92 -9.88 2.52
C GLY A 6 13.21 -8.39 2.39
N GLN A 7 14.45 -7.99 2.71
CA GLN A 7 14.92 -6.63 2.48
C GLN A 7 14.85 -6.31 0.98
N ASN A 8 14.36 -5.12 0.63
CA ASN A 8 14.47 -4.63 -0.73
C ASN A 8 15.92 -4.21 -0.97
N GLU A 9 16.65 -4.96 -1.79
CA GLU A 9 18.00 -4.60 -2.23
C GLU A 9 17.90 -3.76 -3.50
N HIS A 10 18.38 -2.52 -3.42
CA HIS A 10 18.52 -1.67 -4.58
C HIS A 10 19.88 -1.91 -5.24
N THR A 11 19.96 -1.70 -6.56
CA THR A 11 21.26 -1.85 -7.24
C THR A 11 22.28 -0.81 -6.75
N ARG A 12 23.57 -1.12 -6.91
CA ARG A 12 24.73 -0.22 -6.67
C ARG A 12 24.91 0.29 -5.23
N ARG A 13 24.37 -0.38 -4.21
CA ARG A 13 24.44 0.03 -2.79
C ARG A 13 23.60 1.29 -2.49
N PHE A 14 22.41 1.37 -3.07
CA PHE A 14 21.35 2.28 -2.61
C PHE A 14 20.48 1.57 -1.55
N ASP A 15 21.14 0.93 -0.58
CA ASP A 15 20.52 -0.02 0.35
C ASP A 15 20.37 0.56 1.76
N GLU A 16 20.95 1.73 2.02
CA GLU A 16 20.87 2.44 3.28
C GLU A 16 20.09 3.75 3.13
N CYS A 17 19.44 4.19 4.22
CA CYS A 17 18.53 5.33 4.18
C CYS A 17 19.20 6.60 3.63
N GLN A 18 20.46 6.83 4.01
CA GLN A 18 21.23 8.02 3.63
C GLN A 18 21.72 8.03 2.18
N ASP A 19 21.66 6.89 1.50
CA ASP A 19 22.02 6.81 0.08
C ASP A 19 20.95 7.53 -0.76
N CYS A 20 19.68 7.43 -0.35
CA CYS A 20 18.55 8.14 -0.98
C CYS A 20 18.20 9.47 -0.28
N HIS A 21 18.39 9.58 1.03
CA HIS A 21 17.94 10.73 1.83
C HIS A 21 19.10 11.56 2.37
N ASN A 22 18.87 12.86 2.51
CA ASN A 22 19.74 13.71 3.30
C ASN A 22 19.60 13.39 4.80
N GLU A 23 20.71 13.17 5.49
CA GLU A 23 20.75 12.73 6.89
C GLU A 23 20.21 13.79 7.88
N HIS A 24 20.16 15.05 7.46
CA HIS A 24 19.70 16.16 8.29
C HIS A 24 18.35 16.72 7.85
N SER A 25 18.14 16.97 6.54
CA SER A 25 16.87 17.49 6.04
C SER A 25 15.83 16.41 5.78
N LEU A 26 16.26 15.14 5.66
CA LEU A 26 15.44 13.99 5.24
C LEU A 26 14.88 14.11 3.81
N GLU A 27 15.27 15.15 3.08
CA GLU A 27 14.90 15.35 1.68
C GLU A 27 15.51 14.25 0.81
N VAL A 28 14.75 13.79 -0.18
CA VAL A 28 15.19 12.82 -1.17
C VAL A 28 16.18 13.48 -2.13
N ARG A 29 17.31 12.81 -2.37
CA ARG A 29 18.35 13.19 -3.35
C ARG A 29 17.93 12.74 -4.74
N PHE A 30 16.83 13.30 -5.26
CA PHE A 30 16.16 12.79 -6.47
C PHE A 30 17.04 12.84 -7.72
N GLU A 31 18.05 13.72 -7.73
CA GLU A 31 19.00 13.81 -8.84
C GLU A 31 19.77 12.50 -9.05
N GLU A 32 20.03 11.75 -7.97
CA GLU A 32 20.76 10.48 -8.02
C GLU A 32 19.95 9.36 -8.72
N CYS A 33 18.62 9.48 -8.76
CA CYS A 33 17.73 8.50 -9.41
C CYS A 33 17.83 8.58 -10.95
N SER A 34 18.08 9.77 -11.48
CA SER A 34 18.07 10.04 -12.93
C SER A 34 19.19 9.34 -13.71
N ASP A 35 20.23 8.90 -13.00
CA ASP A 35 21.38 8.18 -13.57
C ASP A 35 21.02 6.76 -14.09
N CYS A 36 19.93 6.17 -13.60
CA CYS A 36 19.49 4.82 -13.99
C CYS A 36 18.05 4.80 -14.52
N HIS A 37 17.16 5.63 -13.97
CA HIS A 37 15.75 5.68 -14.34
C HIS A 37 15.51 6.67 -15.51
N GLU A 38 16.21 6.46 -16.62
CA GLU A 38 16.26 7.39 -17.76
C GLU A 38 14.90 7.60 -18.47
N ASN A 39 13.95 6.67 -18.26
CA ASN A 39 12.60 6.75 -18.84
C ASN A 39 11.69 7.75 -18.11
N VAL A 40 12.14 8.30 -16.98
CA VAL A 40 11.42 9.30 -16.18
C VAL A 40 12.17 10.64 -16.21
N ASP A 41 11.46 11.72 -16.54
CA ASP A 41 12.02 13.08 -16.46
C ASP A 41 12.00 13.57 -14.99
N ILE A 42 13.03 13.21 -14.23
CA ILE A 42 13.12 13.52 -12.80
C ILE A 42 13.67 14.94 -12.61
N THR A 43 12.81 15.87 -12.24
CA THR A 43 13.16 17.27 -11.96
C THR A 43 12.88 17.70 -10.52
N SER A 44 12.25 16.83 -9.74
CA SER A 44 11.86 17.02 -8.36
C SER A 44 11.69 15.68 -7.63
N ALA A 45 11.63 15.71 -6.29
CA ALA A 45 11.35 14.52 -5.49
C ALA A 45 9.99 13.88 -5.78
N ALA A 46 9.02 14.64 -6.30
CA ALA A 46 7.71 14.08 -6.68
C ALA A 46 7.82 13.18 -7.91
N ASP A 47 8.75 13.45 -8.82
CA ASP A 47 8.89 12.72 -10.08
C ASP A 47 9.44 11.30 -9.86
N VAL A 48 10.12 11.04 -8.75
CA VAL A 48 10.63 9.71 -8.35
C VAL A 48 9.47 8.69 -8.21
N ARG A 49 8.26 9.16 -7.92
CA ARG A 49 7.06 8.31 -7.84
C ARG A 49 6.64 7.73 -9.18
N MET A 50 7.08 8.34 -10.28
CA MET A 50 6.77 7.89 -11.64
C MET A 50 7.66 6.72 -12.09
N ILE A 51 8.63 6.32 -11.27
CA ILE A 51 9.52 5.19 -11.56
C ILE A 51 8.75 3.87 -11.48
N ARG A 52 8.97 3.00 -12.47
CA ARG A 52 8.52 1.61 -12.47
C ARG A 52 9.74 0.68 -12.42
N ALA A 53 10.08 0.25 -11.21
CA ALA A 53 11.31 -0.49 -10.93
C ALA A 53 11.47 -1.81 -11.71
N ASP A 54 10.38 -2.48 -12.07
CA ASP A 54 10.45 -3.77 -12.77
C ASP A 54 10.87 -3.62 -14.24
N GLU A 55 10.57 -2.51 -14.91
CA GLU A 55 11.04 -2.27 -16.29
C GLU A 55 12.54 -1.92 -16.35
N ASP A 56 13.08 -1.33 -15.29
CA ASP A 56 14.48 -0.92 -15.22
C ASP A 56 15.43 -2.10 -14.96
N LEU A 57 14.88 -3.26 -14.57
CA LEU A 57 15.58 -4.53 -14.61
C LEU A 57 15.52 -5.06 -16.05
N LEU A 58 16.62 -4.88 -16.79
CA LEU A 58 16.78 -5.09 -18.24
C LEU A 58 16.23 -6.40 -18.87
N ASP A 59 15.71 -7.35 -18.10
CA ASP A 59 15.17 -8.64 -18.57
C ASP A 59 13.86 -9.06 -17.85
N ALA A 60 13.22 -8.19 -17.06
CA ALA A 60 11.96 -8.53 -16.39
C ALA A 60 10.75 -8.10 -17.23
N ASP A 61 9.77 -9.00 -17.37
CA ASP A 61 8.50 -8.67 -18.02
C ASP A 61 7.69 -7.76 -17.08
N PRO A 62 7.08 -6.66 -17.58
CA PRO A 62 6.16 -5.84 -16.81
C PRO A 62 4.98 -6.68 -16.27
N VAL A 63 4.67 -6.53 -14.98
CA VAL A 63 3.58 -7.27 -14.32
C VAL A 63 2.42 -6.32 -14.01
N ASP A 64 1.22 -6.67 -14.44
CA ASP A 64 -0.03 -6.01 -14.05
C ASP A 64 -0.45 -6.52 -12.66
N TYR A 65 -0.16 -5.76 -11.60
CA TYR A 65 -0.38 -6.23 -10.23
C TYR A 65 -1.82 -6.02 -9.77
N ASP A 66 -2.49 -4.96 -10.19
CA ASP A 66 -3.87 -4.69 -9.82
C ASP A 66 -4.94 -5.29 -10.77
N GLY A 67 -4.51 -5.71 -11.97
CA GLY A 67 -5.33 -6.40 -12.96
C GLY A 67 -6.14 -5.48 -13.87
N ASP A 68 -5.80 -4.19 -13.96
CA ASP A 68 -6.52 -3.22 -14.77
C ASP A 68 -6.10 -3.22 -16.26
N GLY A 69 -5.02 -3.93 -16.59
CA GLY A 69 -4.46 -4.09 -17.93
C GLY A 69 -3.40 -3.06 -18.33
N ASP A 70 -3.02 -2.14 -17.43
CA ASP A 70 -1.94 -1.18 -17.63
C ASP A 70 -0.65 -1.65 -16.94
N VAL A 71 0.33 -2.06 -17.75
CA VAL A 71 1.65 -2.47 -17.26
C VAL A 71 2.68 -1.35 -17.29
N THR A 72 2.27 -0.13 -17.62
CA THR A 72 3.17 1.02 -17.85
C THR A 72 3.05 2.08 -16.78
N GLU A 73 2.04 2.00 -15.92
CA GLU A 73 1.87 2.94 -14.82
C GLU A 73 2.97 2.82 -13.77
N PRO A 74 3.19 3.83 -12.91
CA PRO A 74 4.19 3.73 -11.86
C PRO A 74 3.84 2.68 -10.82
N ILE A 75 4.86 2.11 -10.16
CA ILE A 75 4.64 1.11 -9.09
C ILE A 75 3.89 1.69 -7.88
N GLU A 76 3.91 3.02 -7.69
CA GLU A 76 3.07 3.69 -6.69
C GLU A 76 1.57 3.52 -7.00
N SER A 77 1.16 3.56 -8.27
CA SER A 77 -0.25 3.39 -8.66
C SER A 77 -0.76 1.99 -8.34
N GLU A 78 0.02 0.98 -8.69
CA GLU A 78 -0.26 -0.43 -8.36
C GLU A 78 -0.50 -0.57 -6.84
N ILE A 79 0.42 -0.04 -6.01
CA ILE A 79 0.29 -0.03 -4.55
C ILE A 79 -0.99 0.69 -4.10
N GLN A 80 -1.34 1.82 -4.72
CA GLN A 80 -2.56 2.55 -4.38
C GLN A 80 -3.82 1.74 -4.67
N SER A 81 -3.86 1.01 -5.80
CA SER A 81 -4.99 0.12 -6.12
C SER A 81 -5.18 -0.99 -5.08
N PHE A 82 -4.10 -1.60 -4.60
CA PHE A 82 -4.16 -2.53 -3.47
C PHE A 82 -4.65 -1.88 -2.18
N HIS A 83 -4.21 -0.65 -1.91
CA HIS A 83 -4.61 0.11 -0.71
C HIS A 83 -6.11 0.41 -0.71
N ASP A 84 -6.62 0.89 -1.83
CA ASP A 84 -8.04 1.20 -2.04
C ASP A 84 -8.90 -0.06 -1.94
N ALA A 85 -8.49 -1.16 -2.60
CA ALA A 85 -9.18 -2.45 -2.52
C ALA A 85 -9.22 -3.00 -1.10
N LEU A 86 -8.14 -2.83 -0.33
CA LEU A 86 -8.10 -3.25 1.08
C LEU A 86 -9.08 -2.46 1.94
N LEU A 87 -9.25 -1.14 1.72
CA LEU A 87 -10.28 -0.37 2.43
C LEU A 87 -11.67 -0.92 2.17
N VAL A 88 -12.01 -1.16 0.89
CA VAL A 88 -13.31 -1.71 0.49
C VAL A 88 -13.55 -3.08 1.12
N ALA A 89 -12.54 -3.95 1.13
CA ALA A 89 -12.61 -5.28 1.74
C ALA A 89 -12.81 -5.21 3.27
N ILE A 90 -12.13 -4.28 3.94
CA ILE A 90 -12.30 -4.02 5.39
C ILE A 90 -13.73 -3.57 5.70
N GLN A 91 -14.25 -2.62 4.92
CA GLN A 91 -15.61 -2.08 5.09
C GLN A 91 -16.67 -3.16 4.87
N SER A 92 -16.53 -3.92 3.79
CA SER A 92 -17.45 -5.02 3.45
C SER A 92 -17.43 -6.10 4.53
N TYR A 93 -16.25 -6.52 4.99
CA TYR A 93 -16.13 -7.52 6.05
C TYR A 93 -16.79 -7.06 7.36
N ALA A 94 -16.52 -5.82 7.78
CA ALA A 94 -17.09 -5.27 9.00
C ALA A 94 -18.63 -5.20 8.95
N ALA A 95 -19.19 -4.70 7.84
CA ALA A 95 -20.62 -4.60 7.64
C ALA A 95 -21.28 -5.99 7.50
N ASP A 96 -20.82 -6.81 6.57
CA ASP A 96 -21.51 -8.04 6.16
C ASP A 96 -21.26 -9.22 7.10
N THR A 97 -20.08 -9.28 7.72
CA THR A 97 -19.70 -10.39 8.61
C THR A 97 -19.97 -10.08 10.07
N LEU A 98 -19.70 -8.84 10.52
CA LEU A 98 -19.77 -8.47 11.93
C LEU A 98 -21.03 -7.65 12.27
N GLY A 99 -21.71 -7.08 11.27
CA GLY A 99 -22.89 -6.25 11.48
C GLY A 99 -22.59 -4.89 12.12
N THR A 100 -21.33 -4.46 12.12
CA THR A 100 -20.94 -3.10 12.54
C THR A 100 -20.07 -2.52 11.43
N ALA A 101 -20.61 -1.58 10.67
CA ALA A 101 -19.85 -0.93 9.61
C ALA A 101 -18.73 -0.05 10.19
N ILE A 102 -17.66 0.12 9.42
CA ILE A 102 -16.42 0.76 9.85
C ILE A 102 -16.01 1.84 8.84
N ILE A 103 -15.50 2.96 9.33
CA ILE A 103 -14.88 4.02 8.54
C ILE A 103 -13.44 4.27 9.00
N TYR A 104 -12.63 4.77 8.07
CA TYR A 104 -11.25 5.16 8.29
C TYR A 104 -11.09 6.67 8.24
N ASP A 105 -10.42 7.25 9.25
CA ASP A 105 -9.98 8.64 9.25
C ASP A 105 -8.49 8.74 9.56
N SER A 106 -7.70 9.23 8.60
CA SER A 106 -6.24 9.26 8.70
C SER A 106 -5.70 10.28 9.70
N ALA A 107 -6.53 11.26 10.10
CA ALA A 107 -6.17 12.42 10.91
C ALA A 107 -6.57 12.26 12.40
N SER A 108 -7.41 11.28 12.73
CA SER A 108 -8.02 11.16 14.05
C SER A 108 -7.71 9.83 14.71
N TYR A 109 -7.05 9.85 15.85
CA TYR A 109 -6.84 8.63 16.64
C TYR A 109 -8.18 8.10 17.20
N PRO A 110 -8.49 6.78 17.10
CA PRO A 110 -7.62 5.65 16.74
C PRO A 110 -7.73 5.18 15.28
N TYR A 111 -8.04 6.10 14.36
CA TYR A 111 -8.17 5.94 12.91
C TYR A 111 -9.41 5.20 12.43
N TRP A 112 -10.00 4.36 13.27
CA TRP A 112 -11.15 3.54 12.90
C TRP A 112 -12.36 3.84 13.78
N PHE A 113 -13.48 4.14 13.14
CA PHE A 113 -14.72 4.53 13.80
C PHE A 113 -15.90 3.73 13.23
N ILE A 114 -17.01 3.70 13.98
CA ILE A 114 -18.26 3.11 13.54
C ILE A 114 -18.82 4.01 12.45
N ASP A 115 -19.05 3.40 11.29
CA ASP A 115 -19.82 3.99 10.22
C ASP A 115 -21.31 3.84 10.56
N GLY A 116 -21.91 4.91 11.06
CA GLY A 116 -23.26 4.88 11.61
C GLY A 116 -24.33 4.82 10.53
N ASN A 117 -24.02 5.33 9.34
CA ASN A 117 -24.95 5.39 8.22
C ASN A 117 -24.67 4.33 7.13
N GLY A 118 -23.50 3.67 7.18
CA GLY A 118 -23.12 2.57 6.32
C GLY A 118 -22.69 2.99 4.91
N ASN A 119 -22.22 4.22 4.71
CA ASN A 119 -21.83 4.74 3.41
C ASN A 119 -20.33 4.60 3.08
N GLY A 120 -19.53 4.11 4.04
CA GLY A 120 -18.10 3.89 3.87
C GLY A 120 -17.27 5.17 3.78
N VAL A 121 -17.81 6.34 4.09
CA VAL A 121 -17.07 7.61 4.09
C VAL A 121 -17.16 8.29 5.45
N THR A 122 -16.15 9.07 5.78
CA THR A 122 -16.10 9.77 7.06
C THR A 122 -17.06 10.96 7.06
N ASP A 123 -18.10 10.90 7.88
CA ASP A 123 -19.07 11.99 8.03
C ASP A 123 -18.95 12.79 9.34
N GLU A 124 -19.59 13.96 9.34
CA GLU A 124 -19.70 14.82 10.52
C GLU A 124 -20.41 14.07 11.66
N GLY A 125 -19.73 13.98 12.81
CA GLY A 125 -20.26 13.32 14.01
C GLY A 125 -19.91 11.83 14.14
N GLU A 126 -19.37 11.20 13.09
CA GLU A 126 -18.94 9.80 13.16
C GLU A 126 -17.52 9.64 13.70
N VAL A 127 -16.71 10.70 13.65
CA VAL A 127 -15.35 10.73 14.21
C VAL A 127 -15.38 11.32 15.60
N SER A 128 -15.50 10.46 16.61
CA SER A 128 -15.54 10.87 18.01
C SER A 128 -15.02 9.78 18.95
N GLY A 129 -14.80 10.16 20.21
CA GLY A 129 -14.43 9.20 21.25
C GLY A 129 -15.50 8.13 21.52
N ASP A 130 -16.77 8.41 21.23
CA ASP A 130 -17.91 7.51 21.50
C ASP A 130 -18.18 6.55 20.34
N THR A 131 -17.70 6.89 19.15
CA THR A 131 -17.86 6.11 17.90
C THR A 131 -16.61 5.34 17.53
N ARG A 132 -15.61 5.24 18.42
CA ARG A 132 -14.42 4.41 18.17
C ARG A 132 -14.81 2.97 17.84
N TYR A 133 -14.22 2.40 16.80
CA TYR A 133 -14.55 1.03 16.40
C TYR A 133 -14.04 0.03 17.45
N ALA A 134 -14.92 -0.87 17.90
CA ALA A 134 -14.65 -1.82 18.98
C ALA A 134 -14.95 -3.28 18.62
N SER A 135 -15.65 -3.54 17.51
CA SER A 135 -16.10 -4.87 17.08
C SER A 135 -15.00 -5.65 16.36
N TRP A 136 -13.79 -5.71 16.92
CA TRP A 136 -12.62 -6.31 16.25
C TRP A 136 -12.64 -7.85 16.29
N THR A 137 -12.39 -8.48 15.14
CA THR A 137 -11.88 -9.86 15.08
C THR A 137 -10.37 -9.85 14.88
N PRO A 138 -9.64 -10.94 15.21
CA PRO A 138 -8.21 -11.03 14.94
C PRO A 138 -7.86 -10.80 13.47
N THR A 139 -8.68 -11.28 12.53
CA THR A 139 -8.46 -11.12 11.09
C THR A 139 -8.68 -9.67 10.65
N LEU A 140 -9.78 -9.03 11.07
CA LEU A 140 -10.06 -7.63 10.74
C LEU A 140 -9.00 -6.69 11.34
N LEU A 141 -8.57 -6.94 12.58
CA LEU A 141 -7.54 -6.12 13.22
C LEU A 141 -6.22 -6.17 12.45
N ARG A 142 -5.85 -7.35 11.94
CA ARG A 142 -4.64 -7.50 11.11
C ARG A 142 -4.76 -6.72 9.81
N ALA A 143 -5.87 -6.86 9.09
CA ALA A 143 -6.12 -6.12 7.85
C ALA A 143 -6.08 -4.60 8.08
N ALA A 144 -6.76 -4.11 9.13
CA ALA A 144 -6.78 -2.70 9.49
C ALA A 144 -5.40 -2.15 9.90
N TYR A 145 -4.59 -2.96 10.58
CA TYR A 145 -3.20 -2.60 10.88
C TYR A 145 -2.36 -2.49 9.60
N ASN A 146 -2.46 -3.47 8.70
CA ASN A 146 -1.72 -3.49 7.45
C ASN A 146 -2.12 -2.33 6.52
N TYR A 147 -3.41 -2.00 6.46
CA TYR A 147 -3.90 -0.81 5.75
C TYR A 147 -3.28 0.48 6.30
N GLN A 148 -3.23 0.63 7.63
CA GLN A 148 -2.61 1.79 8.28
C GLN A 148 -1.10 1.82 8.03
N TYR A 149 -0.42 0.67 8.07
CA TYR A 149 1.01 0.57 7.82
C TYR A 149 1.35 1.05 6.41
N ALA A 150 0.63 0.58 5.39
CA ALA A 150 0.76 1.07 4.02
C ALA A 150 0.49 2.59 3.92
N ALA A 151 -0.61 3.07 4.53
CA ALA A 151 -0.97 4.50 4.51
C ALA A 151 0.06 5.42 5.19
N LYS A 152 0.91 4.89 6.08
CA LYS A 152 1.92 5.65 6.82
C LYS A 152 3.33 5.51 6.26
N ASP A 153 3.50 4.76 5.17
CA ASP A 153 4.74 4.70 4.41
C ASP A 153 4.57 5.36 3.03
N PRO A 154 4.69 6.69 2.90
CA PRO A 154 4.58 7.37 1.62
C PRO A 154 5.74 7.04 0.65
N GLY A 155 6.75 6.29 1.10
CA GLY A 155 7.88 5.83 0.30
C GLY A 155 7.81 4.34 -0.03
N ALA A 156 6.70 3.65 0.24
CA ALA A 156 6.58 2.20 0.07
C ALA A 156 6.94 1.70 -1.34
N PHE A 157 6.68 2.54 -2.35
CA PHE A 157 7.04 2.32 -3.75
C PHE A 157 8.56 2.15 -3.98
N ALA A 158 9.40 2.76 -3.14
CA ALA A 158 10.86 2.64 -3.18
C ALA A 158 11.41 1.78 -2.04
N HIS A 159 10.79 1.82 -0.86
CA HIS A 159 11.28 1.11 0.32
C HIS A 159 11.13 -0.40 0.19
N ASN A 160 9.96 -0.91 -0.22
CA ASN A 160 9.74 -2.33 -0.50
C ASN A 160 8.38 -2.57 -1.20
N PRO A 161 8.26 -2.25 -2.51
CA PRO A 161 6.99 -2.31 -3.23
C PRO A 161 6.39 -3.72 -3.25
N ARG A 162 7.22 -4.76 -3.45
CA ARG A 162 6.77 -6.16 -3.46
C ARG A 162 6.20 -6.57 -2.11
N TYR A 163 6.91 -6.29 -1.02
CA TYR A 163 6.46 -6.67 0.32
C TYR A 163 5.12 -6.01 0.68
N ILE A 164 4.97 -4.70 0.43
CA ILE A 164 3.75 -4.00 0.82
C ILE A 164 2.54 -4.51 0.03
N MET A 165 2.70 -4.79 -1.27
CA MET A 165 1.64 -5.39 -2.09
C MET A 165 1.32 -6.82 -1.65
N GLN A 166 2.30 -7.65 -1.31
CA GLN A 166 2.06 -8.99 -0.75
C GLN A 166 1.24 -8.93 0.55
N VAL A 167 1.60 -8.00 1.44
CA VAL A 167 0.89 -7.77 2.71
C VAL A 167 -0.55 -7.34 2.47
N MET A 168 -0.81 -6.44 1.52
CA MET A 168 -2.16 -5.98 1.20
C MET A 168 -2.97 -7.05 0.47
N TYR A 169 -2.40 -7.74 -0.53
CA TYR A 169 -3.00 -8.89 -1.22
C TYR A 169 -3.50 -9.93 -0.20
N ASP A 170 -2.61 -10.40 0.67
CA ASP A 170 -2.94 -11.44 1.65
C ASP A 170 -3.93 -10.94 2.72
N SER A 171 -3.96 -9.63 2.98
CA SER A 171 -4.97 -9.02 3.87
C SER A 171 -6.35 -9.00 3.21
N ILE A 172 -6.44 -8.64 1.92
CA ILE A 172 -7.68 -8.67 1.14
C ILE A 172 -8.20 -10.11 1.06
N GLU A 173 -7.36 -11.07 0.67
CA GLU A 173 -7.72 -12.49 0.59
C GLU A 173 -8.24 -13.03 1.94
N ALA A 174 -7.62 -12.64 3.06
CA ALA A 174 -8.01 -13.14 4.38
C ALA A 174 -9.40 -12.69 4.86
N ILE A 175 -9.88 -11.53 4.40
CA ILE A 175 -11.21 -10.99 4.80
C ILE A 175 -12.25 -11.07 3.69
N GLY A 176 -11.84 -11.06 2.42
CA GLY A 176 -12.71 -11.12 1.24
C GLY A 176 -12.76 -12.48 0.54
N GLY A 177 -11.82 -13.39 0.84
CA GLY A 177 -11.67 -14.67 0.15
C GLY A 177 -10.93 -14.55 -1.19
N GLU A 178 -10.77 -15.69 -1.88
CA GLU A 178 -10.04 -15.78 -3.16
C GLU A 178 -10.68 -14.90 -4.26
N ASP A 179 -12.01 -14.78 -4.26
CA ASP A 179 -12.73 -13.96 -5.25
C ASP A 179 -12.38 -12.47 -5.13
N ALA A 180 -12.01 -11.98 -3.94
CA ALA A 180 -11.67 -10.58 -3.71
C ALA A 180 -10.31 -10.17 -4.29
N VAL A 181 -9.46 -11.14 -4.61
CA VAL A 181 -8.12 -10.92 -5.21
C VAL A 181 -8.00 -11.55 -6.60
N ALA A 182 -9.10 -12.04 -7.18
CA ALA A 182 -9.06 -12.84 -8.40
C ALA A 182 -8.50 -12.09 -9.63
N THR A 183 -8.55 -10.76 -9.65
CA THR A 183 -7.96 -9.91 -10.69
C THR A 183 -6.54 -9.47 -10.36
N PHE A 184 -6.15 -9.50 -9.09
CA PHE A 184 -4.86 -9.02 -8.63
C PHE A 184 -3.78 -10.09 -8.84
N THR A 185 -2.57 -9.66 -9.16
CA THR A 185 -1.39 -10.52 -9.16
C THR A 185 -0.61 -10.31 -7.86
N ARG A 186 -0.46 -11.37 -7.06
CA ARG A 186 0.41 -11.31 -5.88
C ARG A 186 1.88 -11.28 -6.32
N PRO A 187 2.71 -10.31 -5.88
CA PRO A 187 4.12 -10.28 -6.26
C PRO A 187 4.90 -11.52 -5.81
N GLU A 188 5.85 -11.95 -6.65
CA GLU A 188 6.79 -13.02 -6.32
C GLU A 188 7.68 -12.65 -5.12
N ILE A 189 8.15 -13.68 -4.42
CA ILE A 189 9.07 -13.53 -3.29
C ILE A 189 10.48 -13.38 -3.83
N LEU A 190 11.18 -12.35 -3.38
CA LEU A 190 12.62 -12.21 -3.58
C LEU A 190 13.34 -12.56 -2.26
N ASP A 191 14.33 -13.43 -2.39
CA ASP A 191 15.24 -13.87 -1.32
C ASP A 191 16.35 -12.86 -1.05
#